data_AF-A0A960XDP7-F1
#
_entry.id   AF-A0A960XDP7-F1
#
_cell.length_a   1.000
_cell.length_b   1.000
_cell.length_c   1.000
_cell.angle_alpha   90.00
_cell.angle_beta   90.00
_cell.angle_gamma   90.00
#
_symmetry.space_group_name_H-M   'P 1'
#
loop_
_entity.id
_entity.type
_entity.pdbx_description
1 polymer ?
#
loop_
_entity_poly.entity_id
_entity_poly.type
_entity_poly.pdbx_seq_one_letter_code
_entity_poly.pdbx_strand_id
1 'polypeptide(L)'
;MKALLCIDLDGTLVDSLTYLRGVYFHFLRSYGYEGSEREFMELNGPAIAEVVEILKGRYRLEPAYDKLLAHYRYLITEEVPKLFPDAKEVLSHFVERGLTLALVTSAEAGYVDHIFNHHQLKEMFTYFITPDDCRGKPAPDLYLKALEKAAMPVEKSLAIEDSPNGMQAALAAGMQAIYFQGSWRDVEKGVKEWYAQL
;
A
#
# COMPACT_ATOMS: atom_id res chain seq x y z
N MET A 1 2.58 27.05 5.19
CA MET A 1 2.10 27.05 3.79
C MET A 1 1.24 25.80 3.60
N LYS A 2 0.22 25.78 2.75
CA LYS A 2 -0.52 24.52 2.49
C LYS A 2 0.23 23.71 1.44
N ALA A 3 0.46 22.42 1.71
CA ALA A 3 1.09 21.46 0.82
C ALA A 3 0.47 20.07 1.02
N LEU A 4 0.52 19.23 0.00
CA LEU A 4 -0.10 17.91 -0.04
C LEU A 4 0.97 16.80 -0.05
N LEU A 5 0.81 15.80 0.81
CA LEU A 5 1.54 14.54 0.72
C LEU A 5 0.59 13.44 0.24
N CYS A 6 0.90 12.84 -0.90
CA CYS A 6 0.22 11.68 -1.44
C CYS A 6 0.99 10.42 -1.05
N ILE A 7 0.39 9.58 -0.22
CA ILE A 7 1.09 8.48 0.46
C ILE A 7 0.48 7.15 -0.02
N ASP A 8 1.33 6.24 -0.50
CA ASP A 8 0.89 4.87 -0.81
C ASP A 8 0.65 4.02 0.45
N LEU A 9 -0.09 2.93 0.30
CA LEU A 9 -0.45 2.03 1.39
C LEU A 9 0.53 0.87 1.57
N ASP A 10 0.50 -0.08 0.63
CA ASP A 10 1.08 -1.41 0.73
C ASP A 10 2.57 -1.36 0.38
N GLY A 11 3.44 -1.66 1.35
CA GLY A 11 4.89 -1.51 1.19
C GLY A 11 5.41 -0.11 1.54
N THR A 12 4.51 0.86 1.78
CA THR A 12 4.85 2.23 2.20
C THR A 12 4.40 2.53 3.64
N LEU A 13 3.08 2.53 3.91
CA LEU A 13 2.55 2.73 5.26
C LEU A 13 2.54 1.43 6.07
N VAL A 14 2.11 0.34 5.43
CA VAL A 14 2.00 -0.98 6.05
C VAL A 14 2.99 -1.95 5.40
N ASP A 15 3.61 -2.80 6.21
CA ASP A 15 4.48 -3.88 5.74
C ASP A 15 3.63 -5.07 5.26
N SER A 16 2.98 -4.87 4.11
CA SER A 16 2.09 -5.84 3.47
C SER A 16 2.86 -7.04 2.90
N LEU A 17 4.09 -6.85 2.45
CA LEU A 17 4.91 -7.94 1.90
C LEU A 17 5.27 -8.95 2.99
N THR A 18 5.74 -8.49 4.15
CA THR A 18 6.03 -9.38 5.29
C THR A 18 4.78 -10.09 5.76
N TYR A 19 3.65 -9.39 5.75
CA TYR A 19 2.35 -9.92 6.12
C TYR A 19 1.88 -11.04 5.16
N LEU A 20 1.81 -10.76 3.86
CA LEU A 20 1.38 -11.72 2.83
C LEU A 20 2.29 -12.94 2.74
N ARG A 21 3.59 -12.76 2.98
CA ARG A 21 4.55 -13.86 3.12
C ARG A 21 4.13 -14.81 4.24
N GLY A 22 3.76 -14.27 5.40
CA GLY A 22 3.26 -15.05 6.53
C GLY A 22 2.00 -15.85 6.19
N VAL A 23 1.04 -15.20 5.52
CA VAL A 23 -0.20 -15.83 5.03
C VAL A 23 0.10 -16.99 4.08
N TYR A 24 0.97 -16.76 3.10
CA TYR A 24 1.38 -17.76 2.12
C TYR A 24 1.97 -19.02 2.80
N PHE A 25 2.93 -18.84 3.72
CA PHE A 25 3.53 -19.96 4.45
C PHE A 25 2.55 -20.64 5.41
N HIS A 26 1.63 -19.89 6.02
CA HIS A 26 0.58 -20.47 6.84
C HIS A 26 -0.38 -21.32 6.02
N PHE A 27 -0.81 -20.82 4.86
CA PHE A 27 -1.70 -21.53 3.95
C PHE A 27 -1.11 -22.86 3.52
N LEU A 28 0.15 -22.89 3.05
CA LEU A 28 0.79 -24.14 2.62
C LEU A 28 0.98 -25.13 3.78
N ARG A 29 1.38 -24.65 4.97
CA ARG A 29 1.54 -25.51 6.16
C ARG A 29 0.23 -26.16 6.58
N SER A 30 -0.89 -25.47 6.39
CA SER A 30 -2.23 -26.02 6.65
C SER A 30 -2.57 -27.24 5.79
N TYR A 31 -1.86 -27.43 4.68
CA TYR A 31 -1.99 -28.59 3.78
C TYR A 31 -0.75 -29.49 3.77
N GLY A 32 0.17 -29.33 4.73
CA GLY A 32 1.35 -30.18 4.88
C GLY A 32 2.53 -29.82 3.98
N TYR A 33 2.58 -28.61 3.43
CA TYR A 33 3.68 -28.12 2.59
C TYR A 33 4.40 -26.94 3.23
N GLU A 34 5.69 -26.78 2.93
CA GLU A 34 6.50 -25.67 3.47
C GLU A 34 6.57 -24.47 2.54
N GLY A 35 6.50 -24.64 1.21
CA GLY A 35 6.72 -23.54 0.27
C GLY A 35 8.16 -23.05 0.22
N SER A 36 8.42 -21.98 -0.53
CA SER A 36 9.73 -21.30 -0.52
C SER A 36 9.60 -19.79 -0.71
N GLU A 37 10.62 -19.06 -0.26
CA GLU A 37 10.74 -17.60 -0.49
C GLU A 37 10.74 -17.27 -1.99
N ARG A 38 11.41 -18.09 -2.80
CA ARG A 38 11.45 -17.90 -4.26
C ARG A 38 10.05 -17.99 -4.86
N GLU A 39 9.27 -18.98 -4.45
CA GLU A 39 7.89 -19.14 -4.90
C GLU A 39 7.00 -17.99 -4.43
N PHE A 40 7.12 -17.56 -3.17
CA PHE A 40 6.38 -16.39 -2.69
C PHE A 40 6.69 -15.16 -3.55
N MET A 41 7.97 -14.90 -3.86
CA MET A 41 8.36 -13.77 -4.71
C MET A 41 7.85 -13.91 -6.15
N GLU A 42 7.81 -15.11 -6.71
CA GLU A 42 7.22 -15.39 -8.03
C GLU A 42 5.69 -15.14 -8.06
N LEU A 43 5.02 -15.35 -6.92
CA LEU A 43 3.57 -15.20 -6.76
C LEU A 43 3.17 -13.84 -6.18
N ASN A 44 4.11 -12.91 -6.03
CA ASN A 44 3.83 -11.57 -5.55
C ASN A 44 3.32 -10.68 -6.71
N GLY A 45 2.15 -10.06 -6.53
CA GLY A 45 1.54 -9.14 -7.51
C GLY A 45 0.24 -9.63 -8.18
N PRO A 46 0.10 -10.90 -8.60
CA PRO A 46 -1.14 -11.43 -9.15
C PRO A 46 -2.34 -11.34 -8.19
N ALA A 47 -3.55 -11.46 -8.73
CA ALA A 47 -4.76 -11.52 -7.91
C ALA A 47 -4.77 -12.78 -7.02
N ILE A 48 -5.33 -12.68 -5.81
CA ILE A 48 -5.42 -13.81 -4.86
C ILE A 48 -6.02 -15.08 -5.49
N ALA A 49 -7.03 -14.91 -6.34
CA ALA A 49 -7.67 -16.00 -7.07
C ALA A 49 -6.71 -16.79 -7.95
N GLU A 50 -5.79 -16.10 -8.62
CA GLU A 50 -4.75 -16.68 -9.48
C GLU A 50 -3.66 -17.36 -8.63
N VAL A 51 -3.24 -16.72 -7.53
CA VAL A 51 -2.29 -17.31 -6.57
C VAL A 51 -2.81 -18.67 -6.08
N VAL A 52 -4.07 -18.72 -5.62
CA VAL A 52 -4.69 -19.98 -5.12
C VAL A 52 -4.80 -21.03 -6.23
N GLU A 53 -5.12 -20.65 -7.46
CA GLU A 53 -5.18 -21.56 -8.60
C GLU A 53 -3.81 -22.18 -8.89
N ILE A 54 -2.76 -21.37 -8.91
CA ILE A 54 -1.38 -21.82 -9.10
C ILE A 54 -0.97 -22.78 -7.98
N LEU A 55 -1.22 -22.42 -6.72
CA LEU A 55 -0.86 -23.26 -5.57
C LEU A 55 -1.61 -24.59 -5.57
N LYS A 56 -2.91 -24.58 -5.91
CA LYS A 56 -3.70 -25.81 -6.06
C LYS A 56 -3.08 -26.75 -7.08
N GLY A 57 -2.76 -26.23 -8.27
CA GLY A 57 -2.18 -27.05 -9.35
C GLY A 57 -0.79 -27.56 -9.01
N ARG A 58 0.07 -26.69 -8.47
CA ARG A 58 1.47 -26.98 -8.16
C ARG A 58 1.63 -28.02 -7.05
N TYR A 59 0.85 -27.90 -5.97
CA TYR A 59 0.89 -28.82 -4.83
C TYR A 59 -0.13 -29.95 -4.92
N ARG A 60 -0.95 -29.99 -5.97
CA ARG A 60 -2.07 -30.95 -6.14
C ARG A 60 -2.97 -30.98 -4.90
N LEU A 61 -3.34 -29.80 -4.40
CA LEU A 61 -4.14 -29.69 -3.19
C LEU A 61 -5.52 -30.35 -3.39
N GLU A 62 -5.86 -31.30 -2.52
CA GLU A 62 -7.10 -32.08 -2.57
C GLU A 62 -8.39 -31.24 -2.47
N PRO A 63 -8.52 -30.23 -1.57
CA PRO A 63 -9.76 -29.49 -1.44
C PRO A 63 -10.18 -28.75 -2.72
N ALA A 64 -11.49 -28.59 -2.92
CA ALA A 64 -12.03 -27.82 -4.03
C ALA A 64 -11.51 -26.38 -4.04
N TYR A 65 -11.36 -25.79 -5.24
CA TYR A 65 -10.83 -24.44 -5.43
C TYR A 65 -11.52 -23.40 -4.53
N ASP A 66 -12.85 -23.39 -4.48
CA ASP A 66 -13.60 -22.42 -3.67
C ASP A 66 -13.29 -22.52 -2.18
N LYS A 67 -13.01 -23.74 -1.66
CA LYS A 67 -12.60 -23.93 -0.27
C LYS A 67 -11.19 -23.40 -0.01
N LEU A 68 -10.27 -23.63 -0.95
CA LEU A 68 -8.91 -23.10 -0.87
C LEU A 68 -8.92 -21.57 -0.93
N LEU A 69 -9.71 -20.99 -1.83
CA LEU A 69 -9.84 -19.54 -1.99
C LEU A 69 -10.46 -18.91 -0.74
N ALA A 70 -11.51 -19.51 -0.20
CA ALA A 70 -12.12 -19.06 1.05
C ALA A 70 -11.13 -19.13 2.22
N HIS A 71 -10.37 -20.23 2.33
CA HIS A 71 -9.36 -20.36 3.38
C HIS A 71 -8.23 -19.33 3.23
N TYR A 72 -7.69 -19.13 2.03
CA TYR A 72 -6.64 -18.13 1.80
C TYR A 72 -7.13 -16.72 2.14
N ARG A 73 -8.34 -16.36 1.70
CA ARG A 73 -8.97 -15.08 2.05
C ARG A 73 -9.18 -14.92 3.55
N TYR A 74 -9.60 -15.99 4.23
CA TYR A 74 -9.74 -16.00 5.68
C TYR A 74 -8.41 -15.65 6.36
N LEU A 75 -7.30 -16.28 5.95
CA LEU A 75 -5.97 -16.01 6.50
C LEU A 75 -5.51 -14.55 6.27
N ILE A 76 -5.87 -13.94 5.13
CA ILE A 76 -5.62 -12.51 4.86
C ILE A 76 -6.40 -11.59 5.80
N THR A 77 -7.50 -12.07 6.38
CA THR A 77 -8.36 -11.27 7.27
C THR A 77 -8.14 -11.55 8.75
N GLU A 78 -7.38 -12.59 9.11
CA GLU A 78 -7.13 -12.95 10.52
C GLU A 78 -6.25 -11.93 11.25
N GLU A 79 -5.37 -11.27 10.52
CA GLU A 79 -4.43 -10.30 11.05
C GLU A 79 -4.39 -9.07 10.15
N VAL A 80 -3.90 -7.95 10.70
CA VAL A 80 -3.73 -6.70 9.95
C VAL A 80 -2.24 -6.47 9.76
N PRO A 81 -1.77 -6.11 8.55
CA PRO A 81 -0.37 -5.79 8.35
C PRO A 81 0.05 -4.64 9.27
N LYS A 82 1.24 -4.76 9.84
CA LYS A 82 1.76 -3.76 10.78
C LYS A 82 2.16 -2.51 10.01
N LEU A 83 2.07 -1.35 10.67
CA LEU A 83 2.71 -0.16 10.16
C LEU A 83 4.23 -0.34 10.14
N PHE A 84 4.88 0.29 9.16
CA PHE A 84 6.32 0.47 9.24
C PHE A 84 6.68 1.26 10.52
N PRO A 85 7.85 0.99 11.12
CA PRO A 85 8.32 1.73 12.28
C PRO A 85 8.28 3.25 12.06
N ASP A 86 7.93 3.99 13.11
CA ASP A 86 7.82 5.45 13.14
C ASP A 86 6.75 6.08 12.22
N ALA A 87 6.05 5.31 11.36
CA ALA A 87 5.09 5.85 10.40
C ALA A 87 4.06 6.77 11.05
N LYS A 88 3.37 6.28 12.09
CA LYS A 88 2.32 7.05 12.78
C LYS A 88 2.86 8.32 13.46
N GLU A 89 4.04 8.25 14.08
CA GLU A 89 4.67 9.43 14.70
C GLU A 89 5.03 10.48 13.64
N VAL A 90 5.66 10.05 12.55
CA VAL A 90 6.07 10.94 11.46
C VAL A 90 4.86 11.58 10.77
N LEU A 91 3.80 10.82 10.52
CA LEU A 91 2.55 11.37 9.99
C LEU A 91 1.95 12.43 10.94
N SER A 92 2.03 12.22 12.26
CA SER A 92 1.55 13.21 13.25
C SER A 92 2.34 14.52 13.11
N HIS A 93 3.66 14.44 13.02
CA HIS A 93 4.51 15.60 12.78
C HIS A 93 4.17 16.33 11.47
N PHE A 94 3.78 15.62 10.42
CA PHE A 94 3.34 16.26 9.17
C PHE A 94 2.03 17.02 9.36
N VAL A 95 1.04 16.42 10.03
CA VAL A 95 -0.25 17.06 10.33
C VAL A 95 -0.06 18.28 11.23
N GLU A 96 0.76 18.19 12.28
CA GLU A 96 1.08 19.29 13.19
C GLU A 96 1.75 20.48 12.48
N ARG A 97 2.50 20.21 11.41
CA ARG A 97 3.10 21.25 10.53
C ARG A 97 2.13 21.82 9.51
N GLY A 98 0.87 21.36 9.49
CA GLY A 98 -0.17 21.82 8.58
C GLY A 98 -0.10 21.21 7.18
N LEU A 99 0.61 20.09 7.01
CA LEU A 99 0.59 19.34 5.75
C LEU A 99 -0.72 18.56 5.63
N THR A 100 -1.29 18.57 4.43
CA THR A 100 -2.49 17.79 4.10
C THR A 100 -2.05 16.40 3.64
N LEU A 101 -2.63 15.34 4.22
CA LEU A 101 -2.29 13.97 3.84
C LEU A 101 -3.42 13.36 2.99
N ALA A 102 -3.03 12.74 1.89
CA ALA A 102 -3.91 11.94 1.04
C ALA A 102 -3.35 10.52 0.93
N LEU A 103 -4.20 9.51 1.15
CA LEU A 103 -3.86 8.13 0.80
C LEU A 103 -4.12 7.93 -0.69
N VAL A 104 -3.14 7.37 -1.41
CA VAL A 104 -3.24 7.07 -2.84
C VAL A 104 -2.79 5.64 -3.08
N THR A 105 -3.74 4.71 -3.22
CA THR A 105 -3.47 3.27 -3.24
C THR A 105 -4.19 2.57 -4.39
N SER A 106 -3.62 1.45 -4.86
CA SER A 106 -4.29 0.49 -5.75
C SER A 106 -5.16 -0.52 -4.99
N ALA A 107 -5.22 -0.44 -3.65
CA ALA A 107 -6.05 -1.32 -2.85
C ALA A 107 -7.51 -0.89 -2.81
N GLU A 108 -8.40 -1.87 -2.67
CA GLU A 108 -9.85 -1.65 -2.59
C GLU A 108 -10.24 -0.93 -1.29
N ALA A 109 -11.31 -0.12 -1.34
CA ALA A 109 -11.75 0.70 -0.21
C ALA A 109 -12.02 -0.11 1.08
N GLY A 110 -12.55 -1.33 0.96
CA GLY A 110 -12.80 -2.18 2.13
C GLY A 110 -11.53 -2.58 2.89
N TYR A 111 -10.44 -2.87 2.18
CA TYR A 111 -9.14 -3.17 2.79
C TYR A 111 -8.51 -1.92 3.43
N VAL A 112 -8.61 -0.78 2.75
CA VAL A 112 -8.20 0.52 3.29
C VAL A 112 -8.92 0.82 4.60
N ASP A 113 -10.25 0.70 4.62
CA ASP A 113 -11.07 0.94 5.81
C ASP A 113 -10.65 0.05 6.98
N HIS A 114 -10.42 -1.24 6.71
CA HIS A 114 -10.00 -2.20 7.71
C HIS A 114 -8.66 -1.80 8.36
N ILE A 115 -7.64 -1.52 7.54
CA ILE A 115 -6.31 -1.09 8.02
C ILE A 115 -6.40 0.21 8.80
N PHE A 116 -7.08 1.21 8.26
CA PHE A 116 -7.13 2.54 8.85
C PHE A 116 -7.91 2.57 10.18
N ASN A 117 -8.97 1.75 10.28
CA ASN A 117 -9.69 1.58 11.54
C ASN A 117 -8.80 0.89 12.59
N HIS A 118 -8.12 -0.20 12.21
CA HIS A 118 -7.25 -0.95 13.12
C HIS A 118 -6.12 -0.08 13.68
N HIS A 119 -5.43 0.67 12.82
CA HIS A 119 -4.30 1.52 13.20
C HIS A 119 -4.68 2.93 13.67
N GLN A 120 -5.99 3.26 13.65
CA GLN A 120 -6.53 4.57 14.03
C GLN A 120 -5.84 5.72 13.28
N LEU A 121 -5.84 5.63 11.95
CA LEU A 121 -5.18 6.60 11.05
C LEU A 121 -6.16 7.56 10.38
N LYS A 122 -7.48 7.28 10.42
CA LYS A 122 -8.48 8.02 9.63
C LYS A 122 -8.43 9.52 9.84
N GLU A 123 -8.27 9.98 11.08
CA GLU A 123 -8.27 11.40 11.41
C GLU A 123 -7.04 12.16 10.89
N MET A 124 -5.97 11.46 10.51
CA MET A 124 -4.73 12.06 10.01
C MET A 124 -4.81 12.36 8.50
N PHE A 125 -5.72 11.70 7.77
CA PHE A 125 -5.83 11.79 6.33
C PHE A 125 -7.08 12.54 5.91
N THR A 126 -6.91 13.52 5.03
CA THR A 126 -8.00 14.34 4.49
C THR A 126 -8.64 13.67 3.27
N TYR A 127 -7.85 12.97 2.46
CA TYR A 127 -8.35 12.35 1.23
C TYR A 127 -7.94 10.88 1.14
N PHE A 128 -8.84 10.09 0.58
CA PHE A 128 -8.64 8.68 0.26
C PHE A 128 -8.91 8.48 -1.23
N ILE A 129 -7.91 7.97 -1.93
CA ILE A 129 -7.96 7.71 -3.36
C ILE A 129 -7.68 6.21 -3.59
N THR A 130 -8.74 5.50 -3.96
CA THR A 130 -8.82 4.08 -4.29
C THR A 130 -9.14 3.92 -5.79
N PRO A 131 -8.92 2.73 -6.40
CA PRO A 131 -9.08 2.51 -7.84
C PRO A 131 -10.54 2.42 -8.32
N ASP A 132 -11.54 2.66 -7.45
CA ASP A 132 -12.95 2.35 -7.72
C ASP A 132 -13.48 2.91 -9.06
N ASP A 133 -13.02 4.09 -9.48
CA ASP A 133 -13.47 4.76 -10.72
C ASP A 133 -12.31 5.21 -11.65
N CYS A 134 -11.09 4.72 -11.46
CA CYS A 134 -9.96 5.14 -12.30
C CYS A 134 -8.91 4.04 -12.47
N ARG A 135 -8.05 4.20 -13.47
CA ARG A 135 -7.00 3.21 -13.74
C ARG A 135 -5.98 3.21 -12.60
N GLY A 136 -5.63 2.02 -12.14
CA GLY A 136 -4.57 1.84 -11.14
C GLY A 136 -3.17 2.17 -11.67
N LYS A 137 -2.20 2.22 -10.75
CA LYS A 137 -0.76 2.39 -11.06
C LYS A 137 -0.32 1.30 -12.07
N PRO A 138 0.48 1.62 -13.11
CA PRO A 138 1.32 2.81 -13.28
C PRO A 138 0.64 4.00 -14.00
N ALA A 139 -0.66 3.96 -14.25
CA ALA A 139 -1.36 5.11 -14.79
C ALA A 139 -1.38 6.27 -13.77
N PRO A 140 -1.29 7.54 -14.20
CA PRO A 140 -1.24 8.68 -13.28
C PRO A 140 -2.59 9.02 -12.64
N ASP A 141 -3.67 8.37 -13.07
CA ASP A 141 -5.06 8.74 -12.76
C ASP A 141 -5.33 8.89 -11.24
N LEU A 142 -4.78 7.98 -10.41
CA LEU A 142 -4.92 8.06 -8.94
C LEU A 142 -4.29 9.33 -8.37
N TYR A 143 -3.09 9.70 -8.81
CA TYR A 143 -2.39 10.90 -8.35
C TYR A 143 -3.04 12.18 -8.86
N LEU A 144 -3.46 12.21 -10.13
CA LEU A 144 -4.21 13.33 -10.69
C LEU A 144 -5.52 13.57 -9.93
N LYS A 145 -6.24 12.51 -9.57
CA LYS A 145 -7.46 12.60 -8.74
C LYS A 145 -7.17 13.12 -7.34
N ALA A 146 -6.01 12.79 -6.76
CA ALA A 146 -5.56 13.34 -5.48
C ALA A 146 -5.35 14.86 -5.56
N LEU A 147 -4.61 15.32 -6.58
CA LEU A 147 -4.36 16.74 -6.85
C LEU A 147 -5.67 17.52 -7.06
N GLU A 148 -6.59 16.96 -7.86
CA GLU A 148 -7.90 17.53 -8.13
C GLU A 148 -8.74 17.67 -6.85
N LYS A 149 -8.92 16.58 -6.09
CA LYS A 149 -9.71 16.61 -4.84
C LYS A 149 -9.12 17.58 -3.82
N ALA A 150 -7.80 17.66 -3.73
CA ALA A 150 -7.12 18.56 -2.81
C ALA A 150 -7.10 20.03 -3.28
N ALA A 151 -7.45 20.29 -4.54
CA ALA A 151 -7.26 21.57 -5.21
C ALA A 151 -5.84 22.14 -4.98
N MET A 152 -4.83 21.26 -5.03
CA MET A 152 -3.44 21.60 -4.76
C MET A 152 -2.64 21.62 -6.07
N PRO A 153 -1.80 22.65 -6.30
CA PRO A 153 -0.88 22.64 -7.43
C PRO A 153 0.15 21.51 -7.27
N VAL A 154 0.60 20.97 -8.40
CA VAL A 154 1.54 19.85 -8.45
C VAL A 154 2.88 20.20 -7.79
N GLU A 155 3.30 21.47 -7.89
CA GLU A 155 4.54 21.98 -7.30
C GLU A 155 4.49 22.01 -5.76
N LYS A 156 3.30 21.97 -5.16
CA LYS A 156 3.10 21.89 -3.70
C LYS A 156 2.62 20.51 -3.25
N SER A 157 2.85 19.51 -4.08
CA SER A 157 2.44 18.14 -3.83
C SER A 157 3.61 17.17 -4.00
N LEU A 158 3.73 16.21 -3.08
CA LEU A 158 4.81 15.22 -3.06
C LEU A 158 4.24 13.83 -2.87
N ALA A 159 4.69 12.86 -3.67
CA ALA A 159 4.32 11.46 -3.52
C ALA A 159 5.34 10.69 -2.65
N ILE A 160 4.87 9.68 -1.92
CA ILE A 160 5.71 8.72 -1.18
C ILE A 160 5.28 7.31 -1.60
N GLU A 161 6.20 6.55 -2.18
CA GLU A 161 5.94 5.29 -2.90
C GLU A 161 7.09 4.30 -2.73
N ASP A 162 6.80 3.00 -2.64
CA ASP A 162 7.81 1.94 -2.56
C ASP A 162 7.94 1.12 -3.86
N SER A 163 7.04 1.33 -4.83
CA SER A 163 6.97 0.50 -6.03
C SER A 163 7.39 1.26 -7.30
N PRO A 164 8.06 0.60 -8.28
CA PRO A 164 8.34 1.21 -9.58
C PRO A 164 7.09 1.69 -10.31
N ASN A 165 5.99 0.92 -10.25
CA ASN A 165 4.72 1.30 -10.86
C ASN A 165 4.14 2.56 -10.22
N GLY A 166 4.25 2.66 -8.90
CA GLY A 166 3.82 3.82 -8.14
C GLY A 166 4.63 5.08 -8.42
N MET A 167 5.96 4.95 -8.43
CA MET A 167 6.85 6.03 -8.88
C MET A 167 6.51 6.50 -10.29
N GLN A 168 6.31 5.56 -11.22
CA GLN A 168 5.93 5.89 -12.59
C GLN A 168 4.60 6.66 -12.65
N ALA A 169 3.60 6.24 -11.88
CA ALA A 169 2.31 6.93 -11.80
C ALA A 169 2.42 8.35 -11.25
N ALA A 170 3.17 8.54 -10.16
CA ALA A 170 3.36 9.85 -9.53
C ALA A 170 4.13 10.81 -10.46
N LEU A 171 5.23 10.34 -11.07
CA LEU A 171 6.02 11.14 -12.00
C LEU A 171 5.23 11.48 -13.27
N ALA A 172 4.42 10.54 -13.78
CA ALA A 172 3.53 10.79 -14.93
C ALA A 172 2.42 11.80 -14.62
N ALA A 173 2.03 11.97 -13.35
CA ALA A 173 1.14 13.03 -12.90
C ALA A 173 1.85 14.39 -12.73
N GLY A 174 3.16 14.46 -13.02
CA GLY A 174 3.99 15.67 -12.90
C GLY A 174 4.51 15.94 -11.49
N MET A 175 4.26 15.03 -10.53
CA MET A 175 4.66 15.20 -9.14
C MET A 175 6.15 14.89 -8.95
N GLN A 176 6.75 15.48 -7.92
CA GLN A 176 7.95 14.90 -7.30
C GLN A 176 7.55 13.69 -6.44
N ALA A 177 8.47 12.76 -6.25
CA ALA A 177 8.22 11.55 -5.48
C ALA A 177 9.45 11.12 -4.67
N ILE A 178 9.22 10.67 -3.43
CA ILE A 178 10.19 9.98 -2.59
C ILE A 178 9.98 8.47 -2.76
N TYR A 179 11.04 7.75 -3.11
CA TYR A 179 11.04 6.30 -3.08
C TYR A 179 11.28 5.80 -1.65
N PHE A 180 10.29 5.14 -1.07
CA PHE A 180 10.35 4.58 0.27
C PHE A 180 11.19 3.31 0.29
N GLN A 181 12.11 3.24 1.27
CA GLN A 181 13.04 2.13 1.44
C GLN A 181 12.96 1.50 2.84
N GLY A 182 11.78 1.57 3.48
CA GLY A 182 11.52 0.93 4.78
C GLY A 182 11.73 1.84 6.01
N SER A 183 12.04 3.13 5.83
CA SER A 183 12.35 4.06 6.92
C SER A 183 11.56 5.36 6.82
N TRP A 184 10.60 5.55 7.73
CA TRP A 184 9.82 6.78 7.80
C TRP A 184 10.61 7.99 8.32
N ARG A 185 11.73 7.76 9.03
CA ARG A 185 12.64 8.84 9.43
C ARG A 185 13.37 9.45 8.23
N ASP A 186 13.73 8.62 7.25
CA ASP A 186 14.32 9.10 6.00
C ASP A 186 13.30 9.84 5.14
N VAL A 187 12.05 9.36 5.10
CA VAL A 187 10.93 10.11 4.51
C VAL A 187 10.75 11.45 5.19
N GLU A 188 10.75 11.51 6.53
CA GLU A 188 10.60 12.77 7.27
C GLU A 188 11.68 13.78 6.89
N LYS A 189 12.93 13.32 6.74
CA LYS A 189 14.03 14.16 6.29
C LYS A 189 13.80 14.67 4.86
N GLY A 190 13.46 13.78 3.92
CA GLY A 190 13.19 14.16 2.53
C GLY A 190 12.03 15.15 2.39
N VAL A 191 10.94 14.93 3.15
CA VAL A 191 9.79 15.85 3.19
C VAL A 191 10.19 17.21 3.75
N LYS A 192 11.04 17.27 4.79
CA LYS A 192 11.56 18.55 5.34
C LYS A 192 12.39 19.31 4.31
N GLU A 193 13.27 18.63 3.59
CA GLU A 193 14.12 19.22 2.56
C GLU A 193 13.30 19.75 1.38
N TRP A 194 12.28 18.99 0.94
CA TRP A 194 11.34 19.41 -0.08
C TRP A 194 10.51 20.62 0.37
N TYR A 195 9.90 20.55 1.56
CA TYR A 195 9.01 21.60 2.05
C TYR A 195 9.73 22.94 2.30
N ALA A 196 11.02 22.91 2.61
CA ALA A 196 11.85 24.11 2.74
C ALA A 196 12.10 24.86 1.43
N GLN A 197 11.79 24.26 0.28
CA GLN A 197 11.96 24.84 -1.06
C GLN A 197 10.67 25.48 -1.60
N LEU A 198 9.54 25.32 -0.91
CA LEU A 198 8.22 25.88 -1.28
C LEU A 198 8.04 27.35 -0.85
#